data_AF-A0A1G0NEJ7-F1
#
_entry.id   AF-A0A1G0NEJ7-F1
#
_cell.length_a   1.000
_cell.length_b   1.000
_cell.length_c   1.000
_cell.angle_alpha   90.00
_cell.angle_beta   90.00
_cell.angle_gamma   90.00
#
_symmetry.space_group_name_H-M   'P 1'
#
loop_
_entity.id
_entity.type
_entity.pdbx_description
1 polymer ?
#
loop_
_entity_poly.entity_id
_entity_poly.type
_entity_poly.pdbx_seq_one_letter_code
_entity_poly.pdbx_strand_id
1 'polypeptide(L)'
;MTGWYIYKMTTQPWAFQKFHVVTLSILLGLFCFRVLAQLLQRYLALPFLPPFAAWQSGAVPYETLLATQLLIVFIYAWILLRIVTNRMQPSRRHAWLFSMVGYTYFIIMTMRLAIGFTGLSEHYWFQSYLPILFHFVLSSYLIVVGHFHIQATARQR
;
A
#
# COMPACT_ATOMS: atom_id res chain seq x y z
N MET A 1 -6.55 -33.89 41.00
CA MET A 1 -6.95 -33.89 39.57
C MET A 1 -7.88 -32.71 39.32
N THR A 2 -7.37 -31.51 39.02
CA THR A 2 -8.12 -30.38 38.42
C THR A 2 -7.19 -29.16 38.39
N GLY A 3 -6.92 -28.59 37.22
CA GLY A 3 -6.15 -27.34 37.13
C GLY A 3 -5.32 -27.14 35.85
N TRP A 4 -5.23 -28.14 34.97
CA TRP A 4 -4.43 -28.05 33.74
C TRP A 4 -5.08 -27.23 32.59
N TYR A 5 -6.26 -26.66 32.80
CA TYR A 5 -6.99 -25.94 31.75
C TYR A 5 -6.71 -24.43 31.64
N ILE A 6 -5.86 -23.85 32.50
CA ILE A 6 -5.64 -22.38 32.54
C ILE A 6 -4.36 -21.93 31.81
N TYR A 7 -3.42 -22.83 31.48
CA TYR A 7 -2.13 -22.46 30.90
C TYR A 7 -2.00 -22.68 29.38
N LYS A 8 -3.11 -22.77 28.65
CA LYS A 8 -3.11 -22.46 27.22
C LYS A 8 -3.61 -21.04 26.98
N MET A 9 -3.03 -20.07 27.72
CA MET A 9 -2.80 -18.76 27.13
C MET A 9 -1.88 -18.99 25.95
N THR A 10 -2.52 -19.24 24.81
CA THR A 10 -1.90 -19.19 23.49
C THR A 10 -0.98 -17.99 23.48
N THR A 11 0.31 -18.24 23.39
CA THR A 11 1.34 -17.25 23.11
C THR A 11 1.09 -16.75 21.69
N GLN A 12 0.04 -15.94 21.54
CA GLN A 12 -0.34 -15.24 20.33
C GLN A 12 0.88 -14.40 19.90
N PRO A 13 1.38 -14.49 18.66
CA PRO A 13 2.65 -13.86 18.30
C PRO A 13 2.43 -12.36 18.06
N TRP A 14 2.30 -11.61 19.14
CA TRP A 14 2.11 -10.16 19.16
C TRP A 14 3.12 -9.43 18.25
N ALA A 15 4.34 -9.94 18.12
CA ALA A 15 5.36 -9.39 17.24
C ALA A 15 4.99 -9.45 15.75
N PHE A 16 4.37 -10.55 15.30
CA PHE A 16 3.99 -10.73 13.89
C PHE A 16 2.89 -9.75 13.47
N GLN A 17 1.82 -9.66 14.26
CA GLN A 17 0.73 -8.73 13.96
C GLN A 17 1.22 -7.27 14.05
N LYS A 18 2.04 -6.95 15.06
CA LYS A 18 2.66 -5.63 15.19
C LYS A 18 3.52 -5.29 13.96
N PHE A 19 4.34 -6.20 13.45
CA PHE A 19 5.15 -5.95 12.26
C PHE A 19 4.29 -5.56 11.04
N HIS A 20 3.21 -6.32 10.77
CA HIS A 20 2.30 -6.02 9.66
C HIS A 20 1.58 -4.69 9.86
N VAL A 21 1.04 -4.45 11.06
CA VAL A 21 0.36 -3.20 11.39
C VAL A 21 1.29 -2.00 11.22
N VAL A 22 2.52 -2.08 11.74
CA VAL A 22 3.52 -0.99 11.61
C VAL A 22 3.86 -0.76 10.14
N THR A 23 4.18 -1.83 9.40
CA THR A 23 4.52 -1.73 7.96
C THR A 23 3.39 -1.12 7.15
N LEU A 24 2.15 -1.61 7.33
CA LEU A 24 0.97 -1.08 6.65
C LEU A 24 0.68 0.37 7.07
N SER A 25 0.88 0.74 8.33
CA SER A 25 0.70 2.11 8.81
C SER A 25 1.70 3.07 8.15
N ILE A 26 2.97 2.66 8.03
CA ILE A 26 4.01 3.44 7.34
C ILE A 26 3.64 3.62 5.86
N LEU A 27 3.29 2.53 5.17
CA LEU A 27 2.91 2.57 3.75
C LEU A 27 1.67 3.44 3.50
N LEU A 28 0.64 3.32 4.35
CA LEU A 28 -0.54 4.19 4.30
C LEU A 28 -0.16 5.65 4.55
N GLY A 29 0.68 5.91 5.57
CA GLY A 29 1.18 7.25 5.87
C GLY A 29 1.92 7.88 4.69
N LEU A 30 2.80 7.13 4.02
CA LEU A 30 3.49 7.58 2.82
C LEU A 30 2.53 7.91 1.66
N PHE A 31 1.49 7.09 1.48
CA PHE A 31 0.50 7.35 0.44
C PHE A 31 -0.37 8.58 0.78
N CYS A 32 -0.79 8.73 2.04
CA CYS A 32 -1.49 9.92 2.52
C CYS A 32 -0.62 11.18 2.35
N PHE A 33 0.66 11.11 2.71
CA PHE A 33 1.63 12.19 2.47
C PHE A 33 1.63 12.60 1.01
N ARG A 34 1.65 11.64 0.08
CA ARG A 34 1.58 11.94 -1.35
C ARG A 34 0.30 12.66 -1.76
N VAL A 35 -0.86 12.21 -1.28
CA VAL A 35 -2.14 12.88 -1.59
C VAL A 35 -2.14 14.32 -1.07
N LEU A 36 -1.70 14.51 0.18
CA LEU A 36 -1.59 15.83 0.80
C LEU A 36 -0.57 16.73 0.10
N ALA A 37 0.62 16.22 -0.20
CA ALA A 37 1.66 16.97 -0.89
C ALA A 37 1.20 17.41 -2.28
N GLN A 38 0.54 16.53 -3.04
CA GLN A 38 -0.03 16.89 -4.33
C GLN A 38 -1.12 17.98 -4.20
N LEU A 39 -2.00 17.87 -3.19
CA LEU A 39 -3.06 18.85 -2.92
C LEU A 39 -2.49 20.21 -2.49
N LEU A 40 -1.53 20.21 -1.57
CA LEU A 40 -0.86 21.44 -1.12
C LEU A 40 -0.12 22.11 -2.27
N GLN A 41 0.56 21.35 -3.13
CA GLN A 41 1.27 21.92 -4.28
C GLN A 41 0.31 22.51 -5.32
N ARG A 42 -0.94 22.04 -5.39
CA ARG A 42 -1.97 22.60 -6.27
C ARG A 42 -2.39 24.01 -5.85
N TYR A 43 -2.43 24.31 -4.55
CA TYR A 43 -2.99 25.55 -4.00
C TYR A 43 -1.96 26.52 -3.43
N LEU A 44 -0.88 26.02 -2.84
CA LEU A 44 0.10 26.82 -2.08
C LEU A 44 1.47 26.90 -2.75
N ALA A 45 1.77 26.07 -3.75
CA ALA A 45 3.03 26.03 -4.48
C ALA A 45 4.27 26.12 -3.56
N LEU A 46 4.43 25.13 -2.67
CA LEU A 46 5.47 25.15 -1.65
C LEU A 46 6.86 24.97 -2.29
N PRO A 47 7.88 25.76 -1.89
CA PRO A 47 9.20 25.78 -2.56
C PRO A 47 10.08 24.57 -2.25
N PHE A 48 9.81 23.88 -1.13
CA PHE A 48 10.57 22.68 -0.73
C PHE A 48 10.00 21.38 -1.32
N LEU A 49 8.83 21.42 -1.96
CA LEU A 49 8.24 20.27 -2.65
C LEU A 49 8.46 20.39 -4.17
N PRO A 50 8.56 19.25 -4.88
CA PRO A 50 8.53 19.24 -6.33
C PRO A 50 7.28 19.96 -6.87
N PRO A 51 7.36 20.60 -8.06
CA PRO A 51 6.23 21.30 -8.66
C PRO A 51 5.07 20.34 -8.93
N PHE A 52 3.83 20.86 -9.00
CA PHE A 52 2.62 20.04 -9.16
C PHE A 52 2.69 19.09 -10.37
N ALA A 53 3.30 19.54 -11.47
CA ALA A 53 3.52 18.73 -12.67
C ALA A 53 4.41 17.49 -12.43
N ALA A 54 5.26 17.48 -11.40
CA ALA A 54 6.02 16.29 -11.02
C ALA A 54 5.15 15.26 -10.27
N TRP A 55 4.10 15.70 -9.58
CA TRP A 55 3.18 14.83 -8.83
C TRP A 55 2.07 14.21 -9.69
N GLN A 56 1.74 14.85 -10.80
CA GLN A 56 0.74 14.41 -11.75
C GLN A 56 1.40 14.08 -13.08
N SER A 57 1.24 12.84 -13.56
CA SER A 57 1.74 12.45 -14.88
C SER A 57 0.99 13.07 -16.06
N GLY A 58 -0.05 13.88 -15.83
CA GLY A 58 -0.93 14.41 -16.89
C GLY A 58 -1.84 13.38 -17.58
N ALA A 59 -1.72 12.09 -17.27
CA ALA A 59 -2.47 11.02 -17.94
C ALA A 59 -3.99 11.05 -17.68
N VAL A 60 -4.41 11.62 -16.56
CA VAL A 60 -5.82 11.74 -16.14
C VAL A 60 -6.07 13.12 -15.53
N PRO A 61 -7.32 13.63 -15.61
CA PRO A 61 -7.71 14.85 -14.92
C PRO A 61 -7.45 14.76 -13.41
N TYR A 62 -7.06 15.88 -12.80
CA TYR A 62 -6.68 15.92 -11.39
C TYR A 62 -7.82 15.51 -10.46
N GLU A 63 -9.05 15.95 -10.71
CA GLU A 63 -10.20 15.63 -9.87
C GLU A 63 -10.49 14.13 -9.82
N THR A 64 -10.47 13.46 -10.98
CA THR A 64 -10.65 12.00 -11.08
C THR A 64 -9.52 11.26 -10.36
N LEU A 65 -8.29 11.77 -10.50
CA LEU A 65 -7.12 11.23 -9.83
C LEU A 65 -7.23 11.36 -8.31
N LEU A 66 -7.64 12.53 -7.80
CA LEU A 66 -7.84 12.79 -6.38
C LEU A 66 -8.96 11.90 -5.81
N ALA A 67 -10.10 11.80 -6.50
CA ALA A 67 -11.19 10.92 -6.08
C ALA A 67 -10.75 9.46 -5.95
N THR A 68 -9.97 8.97 -6.93
CA THR A 68 -9.41 7.61 -6.90
C THR A 68 -8.44 7.42 -5.74
N GLN A 69 -7.59 8.42 -5.46
CA GLN A 69 -6.66 8.37 -4.34
C GLN A 69 -7.35 8.34 -2.98
N LEU A 70 -8.38 9.16 -2.80
CA LEU A 70 -9.18 9.18 -1.57
C LEU A 70 -9.89 7.83 -1.36
N LEU A 71 -10.41 7.23 -2.43
CA LEU A 71 -10.98 5.89 -2.38
C LEU A 71 -9.94 4.84 -1.94
N ILE A 72 -8.73 4.89 -2.50
CA ILE A 72 -7.63 3.97 -2.12
C ILE A 72 -7.25 4.18 -0.65
N VAL A 73 -7.06 5.42 -0.20
CA VAL A 73 -6.77 5.74 1.21
C VAL A 73 -7.85 5.16 2.12
N PHE A 74 -9.13 5.35 1.77
CA PHE A 74 -10.25 4.82 2.53
C PHE A 74 -10.21 3.29 2.62
N ILE A 75 -10.04 2.60 1.49
CA ILE A 75 -9.96 1.13 1.45
C ILE A 75 -8.77 0.63 2.29
N TYR A 76 -7.60 1.26 2.17
CA TYR A 76 -6.41 0.83 2.89
C TYR A 76 -6.56 1.08 4.39
N ALA A 77 -7.04 2.26 4.80
CA ALA A 77 -7.34 2.56 6.19
C ALA A 77 -8.36 1.56 6.77
N TRP A 78 -9.41 1.23 6.03
CA TRP A 78 -10.40 0.23 6.43
C TRP A 78 -9.78 -1.16 6.63
N ILE A 79 -8.92 -1.62 5.70
CA ILE A 79 -8.18 -2.89 5.84
C ILE A 79 -7.29 -2.86 7.09
N LEU A 80 -6.52 -1.79 7.28
CA LEU A 80 -5.64 -1.64 8.44
C LEU A 80 -6.43 -1.70 9.74
N LEU A 81 -7.55 -0.98 9.83
CA LEU A 81 -8.43 -1.00 11.00
C LEU A 81 -8.97 -2.40 11.27
N ARG A 82 -9.34 -3.17 10.24
CA ARG A 82 -9.81 -4.56 10.39
C ARG A 82 -8.71 -5.47 10.91
N ILE A 83 -7.47 -5.27 10.49
CA ILE A 83 -6.30 -6.02 10.99
C ILE A 83 -5.98 -5.62 12.44
N VAL A 84 -5.97 -4.33 12.77
CA VAL A 84 -5.70 -3.82 14.13
C VAL A 84 -6.76 -4.31 15.13
N THR A 85 -8.02 -4.31 14.72
CA THR A 85 -9.15 -4.74 15.57
C THR A 85 -9.36 -6.26 15.60
N ASN A 86 -8.49 -7.06 14.97
CA ASN A 86 -8.64 -8.52 14.84
C ASN A 86 -9.98 -8.97 14.21
N ARG A 87 -10.62 -8.10 13.43
CA ARG A 87 -11.88 -8.39 12.72
C ARG A 87 -11.66 -8.93 11.31
N MET A 88 -10.40 -8.96 10.85
CA MET A 88 -10.03 -9.50 9.55
C MET A 88 -9.95 -11.03 9.62
N GLN A 89 -10.87 -11.74 8.97
CA GLN A 89 -10.79 -13.19 8.89
C GLN A 89 -9.68 -13.63 7.92
N PRO A 90 -8.75 -14.50 8.34
CA PRO A 90 -7.73 -15.05 7.46
C PRO A 90 -8.38 -15.86 6.33
N SER A 91 -7.94 -15.65 5.09
CA SER A 91 -8.52 -16.32 3.93
C SER A 91 -7.46 -16.50 2.85
N ARG A 92 -7.24 -17.76 2.45
CA ARG A 92 -6.26 -18.11 1.41
C ARG A 92 -6.60 -17.50 0.05
N ARG A 93 -7.90 -17.33 -0.25
CA ARG A 93 -8.37 -16.68 -1.49
C ARG A 93 -7.96 -15.21 -1.52
N HIS A 94 -8.22 -14.48 -0.42
CA HIS A 94 -7.82 -13.07 -0.30
C HIS A 94 -6.30 -12.92 -0.32
N ALA A 95 -5.57 -13.83 0.33
CA ALA A 95 -4.11 -13.88 0.30
C ALA A 95 -3.57 -13.92 -1.14
N TRP A 96 -4.12 -14.83 -1.95
CA TRP A 96 -3.71 -15.00 -3.35
C TRP A 96 -4.11 -13.79 -4.20
N LEU A 97 -5.34 -13.29 -4.05
CA LEU A 97 -5.82 -12.13 -4.80
C LEU A 97 -4.95 -10.89 -4.55
N PHE A 98 -4.72 -10.52 -3.29
CA PHE A 98 -3.91 -9.34 -2.95
C PHE A 98 -2.45 -9.50 -3.37
N SER A 99 -1.87 -10.69 -3.20
CA SER A 99 -0.51 -10.97 -3.64
C SER A 99 -0.38 -10.87 -5.16
N MET A 100 -1.30 -11.50 -5.91
CA MET A 100 -1.29 -11.48 -7.36
C MET A 100 -1.41 -10.04 -7.89
N VAL A 101 -2.43 -9.30 -7.45
CA VAL A 101 -2.62 -7.90 -7.86
C VAL A 101 -1.41 -7.05 -7.48
N GLY A 102 -0.89 -7.21 -6.27
CA GLY A 102 0.27 -6.47 -5.78
C GLY A 102 1.53 -6.73 -6.59
N TYR A 103 1.91 -7.99 -6.82
CA TYR A 103 3.09 -8.35 -7.58
C TYR A 103 2.98 -7.98 -9.06
N THR A 104 1.84 -8.25 -9.70
CA THR A 104 1.62 -7.84 -11.09
C THR A 104 1.77 -6.34 -11.24
N TYR A 105 1.16 -5.55 -10.35
CA TYR A 105 1.27 -4.10 -10.39
C TYR A 105 2.70 -3.61 -10.11
N PHE A 106 3.40 -4.22 -9.15
CA PHE A 106 4.80 -3.91 -8.85
C PHE A 106 5.70 -4.13 -10.07
N ILE A 107 5.55 -5.28 -10.74
CA ILE A 107 6.34 -5.63 -11.94
C ILE A 107 6.10 -4.62 -13.06
N ILE A 108 4.84 -4.26 -13.33
CA ILE A 108 4.50 -3.26 -14.36
C ILE A 108 5.15 -1.92 -14.04
N MET A 109 5.15 -1.49 -12.76
CA MET A 109 5.78 -0.23 -12.35
C MET A 109 7.31 -0.27 -12.44
N THR A 110 7.92 -1.42 -12.14
CA THR A 110 9.37 -1.64 -12.35
C THR A 110 9.73 -1.55 -13.82
N MET A 111 8.97 -2.20 -14.71
CA MET A 111 9.16 -2.10 -16.15
C MET A 111 9.03 -0.67 -16.63
N ARG A 112 8.00 0.04 -16.18
CA ARG A 112 7.79 1.47 -16.49
C ARG A 112 8.97 2.32 -16.03
N LEU A 113 9.50 2.08 -14.84
CA LEU A 113 10.68 2.79 -14.33
C LEU A 113 11.93 2.51 -15.18
N ALA A 114 12.16 1.25 -15.55
CA ALA A 114 13.30 0.85 -16.38
C ALA A 114 13.23 1.49 -17.78
N ILE A 115 12.04 1.55 -18.39
CA ILE A 115 11.82 2.23 -19.68
C ILE A 115 12.08 3.73 -19.54
N GLY A 116 11.62 4.35 -18.45
CA GLY A 116 11.88 5.77 -18.17
C GLY A 116 13.36 6.11 -17.97
N PHE A 117 14.13 5.21 -17.36
CA PHE A 117 15.58 5.41 -17.16
C PHE A 117 16.43 5.15 -18.42
N THR A 118 16.01 4.22 -19.26
CA THR A 118 16.76 3.85 -20.48
C THR A 118 16.59 4.87 -21.61
N GLY A 119 15.75 5.90 -21.44
CA GLY A 119 15.49 6.91 -22.46
C GLY A 119 14.76 6.37 -23.69
N LEU A 120 14.26 5.13 -23.63
CA LEU A 120 13.56 4.46 -24.73
C LEU A 120 12.23 5.15 -25.09
N SER A 121 11.72 6.02 -24.21
CA SER A 121 10.51 6.79 -24.46
C SER A 121 10.58 8.20 -23.86
N GLU A 122 10.39 9.21 -24.71
CA GLU A 122 10.19 10.61 -24.31
C GLU A 122 8.76 10.90 -23.85
N HIS A 123 7.88 9.89 -23.84
CA HIS A 123 6.49 10.09 -23.49
C HIS A 123 6.36 10.45 -22.00
N TYR A 124 5.56 11.48 -21.70
CA TYR A 124 5.35 12.04 -20.35
C TYR A 124 5.01 10.97 -19.29
N TRP A 125 4.38 9.88 -19.72
CA TRP A 125 4.03 8.76 -18.87
C TRP A 125 5.26 8.01 -18.33
N PHE A 126 6.37 7.92 -19.06
CA PHE A 126 7.57 7.21 -18.59
C PHE A 126 8.51 8.09 -17.77
N GLN A 127 8.46 9.41 -17.97
CA GLN A 127 9.32 10.40 -17.30
C GLN A 127 8.81 10.84 -15.92
N SER A 128 7.61 10.39 -15.53
CA SER A 128 7.00 10.71 -14.23
C SER A 128 7.47 9.78 -13.12
N TYR A 129 8.70 9.96 -12.63
CA TYR A 129 9.32 9.08 -11.62
C TYR A 129 8.62 9.12 -10.26
N LEU A 130 8.17 10.30 -9.82
CA LEU A 130 7.59 10.47 -8.49
C LEU A 130 6.27 9.70 -8.31
N PRO A 131 5.31 9.72 -9.26
CA PRO A 131 4.16 8.81 -9.23
C PRO A 131 4.56 7.33 -9.17
N ILE A 132 5.59 6.90 -9.92
CA ILE A 132 6.05 5.50 -9.94
C ILE A 132 6.48 5.05 -8.54
N LEU A 133 7.22 5.89 -7.80
CA LEU A 133 7.62 5.59 -6.43
C LEU A 133 6.43 5.32 -5.51
N PHE A 134 5.36 6.12 -5.62
CA PHE A 134 4.15 5.89 -4.81
C PHE A 134 3.31 4.70 -5.30
N HIS A 135 3.43 4.29 -6.56
CA HIS A 135 2.85 3.03 -7.03
C HIS A 135 3.57 1.80 -6.45
N PHE A 136 4.87 1.91 -6.13
CA PHE A 136 5.54 0.88 -5.32
C PHE A 136 4.98 0.83 -3.91
N VAL A 137 4.73 1.98 -3.26
CA VAL A 137 4.08 2.02 -1.94
C VAL A 137 2.71 1.31 -1.97
N LEU A 138 1.90 1.58 -3.00
CA LEU A 138 0.59 0.92 -3.19
C LEU A 138 0.71 -0.60 -3.37
N SER A 139 1.58 -1.05 -4.27
CA SER A 139 1.76 -2.49 -4.51
C SER A 139 2.35 -3.20 -3.29
N SER A 140 3.32 -2.59 -2.60
CA SER A 140 3.86 -3.12 -1.34
C SER A 140 2.77 -3.27 -0.28
N TYR A 141 1.83 -2.33 -0.19
CA TYR A 141 0.70 -2.45 0.75
C TYR A 141 -0.10 -3.72 0.48
N LEU A 142 -0.48 -3.97 -0.78
CA LEU A 142 -1.22 -5.17 -1.16
C LEU A 142 -0.44 -6.46 -0.92
N ILE A 143 0.86 -6.47 -1.22
CA ILE A 143 1.74 -7.63 -0.98
C ILE A 143 1.80 -7.94 0.53
N VAL A 144 1.95 -6.92 1.39
CA VAL A 144 1.97 -7.10 2.85
C VAL A 144 0.63 -7.61 3.39
N VAL A 145 -0.50 -7.12 2.85
CA VAL A 145 -1.83 -7.66 3.19
C VAL A 145 -1.98 -9.12 2.75
N GLY A 146 -1.51 -9.46 1.55
CA GLY A 146 -1.50 -10.83 1.05
C GLY A 146 -0.68 -11.76 1.95
N HIS A 147 0.52 -11.32 2.33
CA HIS A 147 1.42 -12.02 3.23
C HIS A 147 0.81 -12.21 4.63
N PHE A 148 0.13 -11.19 5.17
CA PHE A 148 -0.62 -11.30 6.43
C PHE A 148 -1.63 -12.45 6.37
N HIS A 149 -2.43 -12.53 5.30
CA HIS A 149 -3.41 -13.59 5.12
C HIS A 149 -2.78 -14.98 4.99
N ILE A 150 -1.66 -15.13 4.29
CA ILE A 150 -0.95 -16.41 4.16
C ILE A 150 -0.51 -16.92 5.53
N GLN A 151 0.19 -16.07 6.30
CA GLN A 151 0.71 -16.46 7.60
C GLN A 151 -0.39 -16.68 8.64
N ALA A 152 -1.44 -15.86 8.61
CA ALA A 152 -2.57 -16.02 9.52
C ALA A 152 -3.35 -17.32 9.23
N THR A 153 -3.51 -17.73 7.95
CA THR A 153 -4.13 -19.01 7.60
C THR A 153 -3.23 -20.20 7.93
N ALA A 154 -1.91 -20.10 7.73
CA ALA A 154 -0.96 -21.17 8.07
C ALA A 154 -0.97 -21.51 9.57
N ARG A 155 -1.21 -20.53 10.44
CA ARG A 155 -1.27 -20.70 11.90
C ARG A 155 -2.61 -21.22 12.43
N GLN A 156 -3.64 -21.26 11.58
CA GLN A 156 -4.96 -21.82 11.94
C GLN A 156 -5.07 -23.32 11.62
N ARG A 157 -4.06 -23.91 10.97
CA ARG A 157 -3.93 -25.35 10.74
C ARG A 157 -3.03 -25.97 11.80
#